data_AF-A0A915KIK9-F1
#
_entry.id   AF-A0A915KIK9-F1
#
_cell.length_a   1.000
_cell.length_b   1.000
_cell.length_c   1.000
_cell.angle_alpha   90.00
_cell.angle_beta   90.00
_cell.angle_gamma   90.00
#
_symmetry.space_group_name_H-M   'P 1'
#
loop_
_entity.id
_entity.type
_entity.pdbx_description
1 polymer ?
#
loop_
_entity_poly.entity_id
_entity_poly.type
_entity_poly.pdbx_seq_one_letter_code
_entity_poly.pdbx_strand_id
1 'polypeptide(L)'
;MIKAIKEVPMEFNCIRNLSTLSSIRSNMAYQNKACLSLQAQIRDVKMWGFYKCEKLDLLFDIHACLDSDLINDENTGAVRFMLRDSTGAMQATYFAIDQPLPDIRRGQWVRIGGTTRPWGFQATSVQPATADFLHGLYEKLSTSRMAIQKRIEELKFR
;
A
#
# COMPACT_ATOMS: atom_id res chain seq x y z
N MET A 1 5.27 -55.57 6.93
CA MET A 1 6.19 -54.43 7.14
C MET A 1 6.05 -53.51 5.92
N ILE A 2 5.73 -52.22 6.13
CA ILE A 2 5.80 -51.06 5.19
C ILE A 2 4.84 -51.09 3.97
N LYS A 3 3.61 -50.56 4.10
CA LYS A 3 3.12 -49.19 3.77
C LYS A 3 3.07 -48.85 2.27
N ALA A 4 1.87 -48.99 1.70
CA ALA A 4 1.48 -48.42 0.41
C ALA A 4 1.13 -46.93 0.56
N ILE A 5 1.67 -46.08 -0.31
CA ILE A 5 1.28 -44.68 -0.48
C ILE A 5 0.04 -44.67 -1.36
N LYS A 6 -1.09 -44.25 -0.79
CA LYS A 6 -2.37 -44.08 -1.48
C LYS A 6 -2.49 -42.61 -1.86
N GLU A 7 -2.67 -42.35 -3.15
CA GLU A 7 -3.02 -41.04 -3.68
C GLU A 7 -4.31 -40.51 -3.02
N VAL A 8 -4.31 -39.24 -2.64
CA VAL A 8 -5.47 -38.53 -2.09
C VAL A 8 -5.95 -37.53 -3.14
N PRO A 9 -7.22 -37.57 -3.57
CA PRO A 9 -7.75 -36.59 -4.50
C PRO A 9 -7.99 -35.24 -3.81
N MET A 10 -7.68 -34.16 -4.53
CA MET A 10 -8.12 -32.80 -4.22
C MET A 10 -9.62 -32.69 -4.43
N GLU A 11 -10.37 -32.49 -3.35
CA GLU A 11 -11.72 -31.94 -3.41
C GLU A 11 -11.76 -30.60 -2.67
N PHE A 12 -12.03 -29.55 -3.44
CA PHE A 12 -12.41 -28.23 -2.92
C PHE A 12 -13.78 -28.34 -2.26
N ASN A 13 -13.83 -28.23 -0.93
CA ASN A 13 -15.09 -28.10 -0.20
C ASN A 13 -14.92 -27.10 0.94
N CYS A 14 -14.91 -25.82 0.60
CA CYS A 14 -15.18 -24.76 1.56
C CYS A 14 -16.63 -24.31 1.37
N ILE A 15 -17.53 -24.81 2.22
CA ILE A 15 -18.62 -24.07 2.89
C ILE A 15 -19.43 -25.04 3.76
N ARG A 16 -19.40 -24.78 5.08
CA ARG A 16 -20.39 -25.05 6.16
C ARG A 16 -19.72 -25.67 7.38
N ASN A 17 -19.50 -24.84 8.40
CA ASN A 17 -20.21 -25.04 9.67
C ASN A 17 -20.15 -23.77 10.52
N LEU A 18 -21.33 -23.16 10.64
CA LEU A 18 -21.61 -21.91 11.34
C LEU A 18 -21.96 -22.23 12.81
N SER A 19 -21.02 -22.74 13.59
CA SER A 19 -21.23 -22.94 15.05
C SER A 19 -19.98 -23.10 15.90
N THR A 20 -18.77 -23.09 15.33
CA THR A 20 -17.52 -23.40 16.09
C THR A 20 -16.52 -22.23 16.16
N LEU A 21 -16.98 -20.99 15.98
CA LEU A 21 -16.13 -19.78 16.10
C LEU A 21 -16.24 -19.06 17.46
N SER A 22 -16.85 -19.67 18.48
CA SER A 22 -17.09 -19.01 19.76
C SER A 22 -15.92 -19.00 20.76
N SER A 23 -14.77 -19.63 20.46
CA SER A 23 -13.68 -19.80 21.45
C SER A 23 -12.30 -19.27 21.06
N ILE A 24 -12.19 -18.35 20.08
CA ILE A 24 -10.97 -17.54 19.90
C ILE A 24 -11.35 -16.07 20.08
N ARG A 25 -11.75 -15.71 21.30
CA ARG A 25 -11.76 -14.30 21.74
C ARG A 25 -10.35 -13.93 22.20
N SER A 26 -9.45 -13.73 21.25
CA SER A 26 -8.33 -12.83 21.49
C SER A 26 -8.94 -11.44 21.67
N ASN A 27 -8.68 -10.80 22.81
CA ASN A 27 -8.99 -9.40 23.05
C ASN A 27 -8.19 -8.51 22.08
N MET A 28 -8.57 -8.47 20.80
CA MET A 28 -8.28 -7.33 19.94
C MET A 28 -9.34 -6.30 20.26
N ALA A 29 -9.00 -5.33 21.11
CA ALA A 29 -9.61 -4.02 20.96
C ALA A 29 -9.24 -3.53 19.56
N TYR A 30 -10.07 -3.89 18.57
CA TYR A 30 -10.07 -3.31 17.24
C TYR A 30 -10.49 -1.86 17.44
N GLN A 31 -9.55 -1.04 17.91
CA GLN A 31 -9.68 0.40 17.89
C GLN A 31 -10.04 0.73 16.44
N ASN A 32 -11.17 1.40 16.22
CA ASN A 32 -11.68 1.78 14.90
C ASN A 32 -10.72 2.79 14.26
N LYS A 33 -9.53 2.33 13.84
CA LYS A 33 -8.55 3.12 13.13
C LYS A 33 -9.08 3.31 11.71
N ALA A 34 -9.44 4.55 11.39
CA ALA A 34 -9.84 4.86 10.03
C ALA A 34 -8.62 4.76 9.13
N CYS A 35 -8.73 4.03 8.02
CA CYS A 35 -7.72 4.03 6.97
C CYS A 35 -8.26 4.80 5.78
N LEU A 36 -7.55 5.81 5.31
CA LEU A 36 -7.91 6.55 4.10
C LEU A 36 -6.99 6.14 2.95
N SER A 37 -7.59 5.72 1.84
CA SER A 37 -6.91 5.53 0.56
C SER A 37 -7.01 6.81 -0.25
N LEU A 38 -5.87 7.44 -0.52
CA LEU A 38 -5.79 8.78 -1.10
C LEU A 38 -4.97 8.76 -2.38
N GLN A 39 -5.50 9.36 -3.44
CA GLN A 39 -4.66 9.79 -4.56
C GLN A 39 -3.88 11.02 -4.13
N ALA A 40 -2.58 11.00 -4.37
CA ALA A 40 -1.69 12.06 -3.89
C ALA A 40 -0.51 12.30 -4.83
N GLN A 41 -0.04 13.54 -4.83
CA GLN A 41 1.27 13.90 -5.37
C GLN A 41 2.35 13.72 -4.29
N ILE A 42 3.62 13.66 -4.67
CA ILE A 42 4.73 13.46 -3.71
C ILE A 42 4.73 14.53 -2.61
N ARG A 43 4.43 15.78 -2.95
CA ARG A 43 4.27 16.86 -1.97
C ARG A 43 3.16 16.58 -0.96
N ASP A 44 2.00 16.11 -1.45
CA ASP A 44 0.84 15.79 -0.62
C ASP A 44 1.19 14.64 0.34
N VAL A 45 1.92 13.62 -0.12
CA VAL A 45 2.38 12.52 0.75
C VAL A 45 3.29 13.00 1.86
N LYS A 46 4.25 13.88 1.55
CA LYS A 46 5.13 14.47 2.57
C LYS A 46 4.34 15.28 3.60
N MET A 47 3.38 16.08 3.14
CA MET A 47 2.58 16.94 4.01
C MET A 47 1.58 16.15 4.85
N TRP A 48 0.89 15.18 4.25
CA TRP A 48 -0.17 14.42 4.89
C TRP A 48 0.33 13.29 5.76
N GLY A 49 1.51 12.75 5.45
CA GLY A 49 2.16 11.70 6.23
C GLY A 49 2.31 12.05 7.71
N PHE A 50 2.40 13.34 8.06
CA PHE A 50 2.47 13.81 9.45
C PHE A 50 1.17 13.62 10.24
N TYR A 51 0.02 13.50 9.59
CA TYR A 51 -1.27 13.29 10.27
C TYR A 51 -1.55 11.84 10.61
N LYS A 52 -0.68 10.91 10.20
CA LYS A 52 -0.80 9.51 10.56
C LYS A 52 -0.65 9.35 12.07
N CYS A 53 -1.65 8.74 12.70
CA CYS A 53 -1.70 8.57 14.15
C CYS A 53 -2.40 7.25 14.52
N GLU A 54 -2.58 6.99 15.82
CA GLU A 54 -3.26 5.79 16.30
C GLU A 54 -4.70 5.66 15.76
N LYS A 55 -5.37 6.78 15.49
CA LYS A 55 -6.76 6.85 15.02
C LYS A 55 -6.90 6.99 13.50
N LEU A 56 -5.81 7.24 12.78
CA LEU A 56 -5.79 7.49 11.33
C LEU A 56 -4.59 6.84 10.66
N ASP A 57 -4.86 5.90 9.76
CA ASP A 57 -3.88 5.41 8.79
C ASP A 57 -4.11 6.04 7.41
N LEU A 58 -3.01 6.15 6.66
CA LEU A 58 -3.00 6.75 5.34
C LEU A 58 -2.30 5.80 4.37
N LEU A 59 -3.03 5.42 3.33
CA LEU A 59 -2.53 4.71 2.17
C LEU A 59 -2.57 5.67 0.99
N PHE A 60 -1.42 5.91 0.40
CA PHE A 60 -1.27 6.81 -0.74
C PHE A 60 -1.16 6.01 -2.02
N ASP A 61 -1.76 6.53 -3.07
CA ASP A 61 -1.60 6.07 -4.44
C ASP A 61 -1.03 7.26 -5.23
N ILE A 62 0.17 7.07 -5.79
CA ILE A 62 1.01 8.13 -6.33
C ILE A 62 1.38 7.79 -7.77
N HIS A 63 1.41 8.81 -8.62
CA HIS A 63 1.82 8.73 -10.02
C HIS A 63 3.11 9.50 -10.18
N ALA A 64 4.20 8.77 -10.41
CA ALA A 64 5.52 9.36 -10.47
C ALA A 64 6.39 8.64 -11.51
N CYS A 65 7.39 9.36 -12.00
CA CYS A 65 8.45 8.82 -12.83
C CYS A 65 9.53 8.18 -11.96
N LEU A 66 10.05 7.03 -12.39
CA LEU A 66 11.21 6.40 -11.77
C LEU A 66 12.49 7.18 -12.14
N ASP A 67 13.10 7.84 -11.16
CA ASP A 67 14.22 8.76 -11.37
C ASP A 67 15.60 8.11 -11.19
N SER A 68 15.66 6.94 -10.53
CA SER A 68 16.88 6.16 -10.33
C SER A 68 16.75 4.75 -10.85
N ASP A 69 17.89 4.06 -10.96
CA ASP A 69 17.90 2.61 -11.07
C ASP A 69 17.44 1.96 -9.77
N LEU A 70 17.04 0.68 -9.87
CA LEU A 70 16.61 -0.13 -8.75
C LEU A 70 17.84 -0.58 -7.94
N ILE A 71 17.82 -0.33 -6.62
CA ILE A 71 18.88 -0.75 -5.70
C ILE A 71 18.33 -1.91 -4.87
N ASN A 72 18.81 -3.12 -5.13
CA ASN A 72 18.44 -4.32 -4.40
C ASN A 72 19.32 -4.48 -3.16
N ASP A 73 18.69 -4.68 -2.00
CA ASP A 73 19.34 -4.99 -0.74
C ASP A 73 19.20 -6.50 -0.49
N GLU A 74 20.26 -7.25 -0.80
CA GLU A 74 20.28 -8.72 -0.75
C GLU A 74 20.00 -9.28 0.65
N ASN A 75 20.31 -8.52 1.70
CA ASN A 75 20.13 -8.97 3.08
C ASN A 75 18.67 -8.86 3.56
N THR A 76 17.95 -7.87 3.05
CA THR A 76 16.58 -7.56 3.50
C THR A 76 15.50 -7.90 2.46
N GLY A 77 15.91 -8.21 1.22
CA GLY A 77 14.98 -8.34 0.09
C GLY A 77 14.29 -7.03 -0.29
N ALA A 78 14.81 -5.89 0.20
CA ALA A 78 14.26 -4.58 -0.06
C ALA A 78 14.79 -4.04 -1.38
N VAL A 79 13.91 -3.45 -2.18
CA VAL A 79 14.26 -2.73 -3.41
C VAL A 79 14.00 -1.26 -3.20
N ARG A 80 15.04 -0.44 -3.32
CA ARG A 80 14.99 1.01 -3.14
C ARG A 80 15.09 1.72 -4.48
N PHE A 81 14.31 2.78 -4.66
CA PHE A 81 14.35 3.60 -5.86
C PHE A 81 13.82 5.01 -5.60
N MET A 82 14.21 5.95 -6.45
CA MET A 82 13.78 7.34 -6.40
C MET A 82 12.58 7.56 -7.31
N LEU A 83 11.58 8.25 -6.78
CA LEU A 83 10.38 8.69 -7.50
C LEU A 83 10.42 10.20 -7.67
N ARG A 84 9.96 10.67 -8.82
CA ARG A 84 9.86 12.09 -9.14
C ARG A 84 8.55 12.41 -9.83
N ASP A 85 7.90 13.48 -9.38
CA ASP A 85 6.76 14.08 -10.05
C ASP A 85 6.99 15.59 -10.21
N SER A 86 5.98 16.33 -10.67
CA SER A 86 6.06 17.79 -10.81
C SER A 86 6.15 18.54 -9.48
N THR A 87 5.92 17.86 -8.35
CA THR A 87 5.84 18.46 -7.02
C THR A 87 7.05 18.17 -6.14
N GLY A 88 7.86 17.18 -6.49
CA GLY A 88 9.12 16.87 -5.83
C GLY A 88 9.68 15.48 -6.16
N ALA A 89 10.62 15.03 -5.34
CA ALA A 89 11.18 13.68 -5.40
C ALA A 89 11.15 12.99 -4.03
N MET A 90 11.09 11.66 -4.01
CA MET A 90 11.01 10.85 -2.79
C MET A 90 11.60 9.46 -3.00
N GLN A 91 12.34 8.96 -2.01
CA GLN A 91 12.79 7.57 -2.00
C GLN A 91 11.66 6.65 -1.57
N ALA A 92 11.43 5.59 -2.34
CA ALA A 92 10.52 4.51 -2.01
C ALA A 92 11.30 3.22 -1.74
N THR A 93 10.78 2.41 -0.83
CA THR A 93 11.29 1.07 -0.52
C THR A 93 10.16 0.07 -0.73
N TYR A 94 10.36 -0.88 -1.64
CA TYR A 94 9.46 -1.99 -1.90
C TYR A 94 10.05 -3.26 -1.29
N PHE A 95 9.21 -4.09 -0.66
CA PHE A 95 9.63 -5.40 -0.19
C PHE A 95 8.91 -6.45 -1.04
N ALA A 96 9.68 -7.27 -1.76
CA ALA A 96 9.14 -8.31 -2.65
C ALA A 96 8.70 -9.54 -1.83
N ILE A 97 7.76 -9.34 -0.89
CA ILE A 97 7.27 -10.40 0.00
C ILE A 97 6.20 -11.21 -0.73
N ASP A 98 5.18 -10.54 -1.27
CA ASP A 98 4.02 -11.20 -1.87
C ASP A 98 4.09 -11.25 -3.40
N GLN A 99 4.72 -10.24 -4.02
CA GLN A 99 4.83 -10.14 -5.47
C GLN A 99 6.23 -9.62 -5.86
N PRO A 100 6.82 -10.13 -6.96
CA PRO A 100 8.02 -9.55 -7.51
C PRO A 100 7.70 -8.16 -8.06
N LEU A 101 8.68 -7.25 -7.99
CA LEU A 101 8.56 -5.96 -8.63
C LEU A 101 8.41 -6.15 -10.15
N PRO A 102 7.47 -5.47 -10.82
CA PRO A 102 7.37 -5.53 -12.27
C PRO A 102 8.66 -5.01 -12.93
N ASP A 103 8.93 -5.43 -14.18
CA ASP A 103 10.05 -4.90 -14.95
C ASP A 103 9.80 -3.41 -15.25
N ILE A 104 10.41 -2.55 -14.44
CA ILE A 104 10.34 -1.10 -14.54
C ILE A 104 11.75 -0.54 -14.69
N ARG A 105 11.89 0.48 -15.55
CA ARG A 105 13.15 1.11 -15.86
C ARG A 105 13.11 2.60 -15.56
N ARG A 106 14.29 3.17 -15.29
CA ARG A 106 14.46 4.60 -15.09
C ARG A 106 13.83 5.36 -16.27
N GLY A 107 13.10 6.43 -15.95
CA GLY A 107 12.35 7.25 -16.91
C GLY A 107 10.90 6.79 -17.15
N GLN A 108 10.52 5.59 -16.69
CA GLN A 108 9.14 5.14 -16.84
C GLN A 108 8.23 5.74 -15.77
N TRP A 109 6.99 6.01 -16.16
CA TRP A 109 5.94 6.39 -15.23
C TRP A 109 5.34 5.14 -14.58
N VAL A 110 5.18 5.21 -13.26
CA VAL A 110 4.70 4.12 -12.43
C VAL A 110 3.61 4.64 -11.49
N ARG A 111 2.65 3.75 -11.23
CA ARG A 111 1.64 3.89 -10.19
C ARG A 111 2.11 3.14 -8.96
N ILE A 112 2.11 3.82 -7.81
CA ILE A 112 2.66 3.26 -6.58
C ILE A 112 1.69 3.48 -5.44
N GLY A 113 1.23 2.37 -4.87
CA GLY A 113 0.54 2.35 -3.60
C GLY A 113 1.53 2.21 -2.46
N GLY A 114 1.35 2.94 -1.37
CA GLY A 114 2.22 2.81 -0.21
C GLY A 114 1.86 3.72 0.94
N THR A 115 2.63 3.62 2.02
CA THR A 115 2.41 4.38 3.25
C THR A 115 3.70 5.01 3.75
N THR A 116 3.56 6.12 4.47
CA THR A 116 4.70 6.78 5.09
C THR A 116 5.15 6.01 6.35
N ARG A 117 6.46 5.91 6.51
CA ARG A 117 7.18 5.34 7.64
C ARG A 117 8.28 6.32 8.11
N PRO A 118 8.81 6.16 9.34
CA PRO A 118 9.89 7.03 9.84
C PRO A 118 11.14 7.05 8.94
N TRP A 119 11.43 5.94 8.27
CA TRP A 119 12.58 5.80 7.36
C TRP A 119 12.27 6.15 5.89
N GLY A 120 11.05 6.59 5.57
CA GLY A 120 10.67 6.98 4.21
C GLY A 120 9.34 6.37 3.75
N PHE A 121 9.17 6.29 2.43
CA PHE A 121 7.95 5.76 1.83
C PHE A 121 8.06 4.25 1.60
N GLN A 122 7.17 3.49 2.21
CA GLN A 122 7.07 2.05 2.01
C GLN A 122 6.06 1.78 0.89
N ALA A 123 6.56 1.37 -0.27
CA ALA A 123 5.72 0.93 -1.38
C ALA A 123 5.15 -0.46 -1.06
N THR A 124 3.82 -0.57 -1.16
CA THR A 124 3.08 -1.83 -1.01
C THR A 124 2.63 -2.40 -2.35
N SER A 125 2.48 -1.55 -3.36
CA SER A 125 2.19 -1.95 -4.73
C SER A 125 2.92 -1.06 -5.72
N VAL A 126 3.42 -1.67 -6.80
CA VAL A 126 4.07 -0.96 -7.90
C VAL A 126 3.53 -1.52 -9.19
N GLN A 127 3.06 -0.66 -10.07
CA GLN A 127 2.51 -1.02 -11.37
C GLN A 127 2.99 -0.03 -12.43
N PRO A 128 3.23 -0.46 -13.68
CA PRO A 128 3.41 0.48 -14.79
C PRO A 128 2.21 1.42 -14.89
N ALA A 129 2.45 2.70 -15.17
CA ALA A 129 1.36 3.65 -15.34
C ALA A 129 0.59 3.34 -16.63
N THR A 130 -0.73 3.14 -16.53
CA THR A 130 -1.63 2.98 -17.68
C THR A 130 -2.35 4.29 -17.98
N ALA A 131 -2.71 4.52 -19.24
CA ALA A 131 -3.42 5.73 -19.66
C ALA A 131 -4.77 5.90 -18.94
N ASP A 132 -5.47 4.79 -18.68
CA ASP A 132 -6.75 4.76 -17.96
C ASP A 132 -6.66 5.37 -16.57
N PHE A 133 -5.48 5.30 -15.95
CA PHE A 133 -5.31 5.86 -14.63
C PHE A 133 -5.37 7.40 -14.64
N LEU A 134 -4.76 8.02 -15.66
CA LEU A 134 -4.73 9.48 -15.81
C LEU A 134 -6.13 10.06 -16.00
N HIS A 135 -7.07 9.25 -16.47
CA HIS A 135 -8.48 9.61 -16.55
C HIS A 135 -9.03 9.97 -15.17
N GLY A 136 -9.50 11.21 -15.04
CA GLY A 136 -10.05 11.77 -13.81
C GLY A 136 -9.05 11.90 -12.66
N LEU A 137 -7.74 11.94 -12.94
CA LEU A 137 -6.73 12.09 -11.90
C LEU A 137 -6.93 13.37 -11.07
N TYR A 138 -7.27 14.48 -11.72
CA TYR A 138 -7.54 15.74 -11.03
C TYR A 138 -8.74 15.65 -10.08
N GLU A 139 -9.83 15.00 -10.50
CA GLU A 139 -11.00 14.80 -9.64
C GLU A 139 -10.66 13.90 -8.45
N LYS A 140 -9.90 12.83 -8.68
CA LYS A 140 -9.46 11.93 -7.60
C LYS A 140 -8.53 12.64 -6.60
N LEU A 141 -7.60 13.47 -7.08
CA LEU A 141 -6.74 14.30 -6.24
C LEU A 141 -7.57 15.29 -5.41
N SER A 142 -8.52 15.98 -6.04
CA SER A 142 -9.42 16.92 -5.36
C SER A 142 -10.25 16.24 -4.28
N THR A 143 -10.82 15.07 -4.60
CA THR A 143 -11.63 14.28 -3.66
C THR A 143 -10.79 13.80 -2.48
N SER A 144 -9.57 13.36 -2.74
CA SER A 144 -8.63 12.92 -1.69
C SER A 144 -8.24 14.07 -0.76
N ARG A 145 -8.02 15.27 -1.30
CA ARG A 145 -7.78 16.49 -0.52
C ARG A 145 -8.95 16.83 0.41
N MET A 146 -10.18 16.78 -0.10
CA MET A 146 -11.37 17.03 0.71
C MET A 146 -11.55 15.96 1.79
N ALA A 147 -11.33 14.68 1.45
CA ALA A 147 -11.49 13.57 2.37
C ALA A 147 -10.52 13.65 3.56
N ILE A 148 -9.25 13.94 3.31
CA ILE A 148 -8.28 14.06 4.40
C ILE A 148 -8.53 15.30 5.25
N GLN A 149 -8.87 16.45 4.62
CA GLN A 149 -9.17 17.69 5.34
C GLN A 149 -10.33 17.48 6.32
N LYS A 150 -11.43 16.90 5.85
CA LYS A 150 -12.59 16.55 6.68
C LYS A 150 -12.19 15.64 7.83
N ARG A 151 -11.35 14.62 7.56
CA ARG A 151 -10.95 13.67 8.59
C ARG A 151 -10.05 14.30 9.65
N ILE A 152 -9.15 15.17 9.26
CA ILE A 152 -8.30 15.93 10.19
C ILE A 152 -9.16 16.81 11.09
N GLU A 153 -10.18 17.48 10.54
CA GLU A 153 -11.13 18.27 11.31
C GLU A 153 -11.90 17.42 12.32
N GLU A 154 -12.45 16.27 11.91
CA GLU A 154 -13.13 15.33 12.82
C GLU A 154 -12.25 14.84 13.98
N LEU A 155 -10.93 14.74 13.75
CA LEU A 155 -9.98 14.31 14.77
C LEU A 155 -9.58 15.44 15.74
N LYS A 156 -9.66 16.71 15.34
CA LYS A 156 -9.39 17.85 16.22
C LYS A 156 -10.48 18.05 17.27
N PHE A 157 -11.72 17.66 16.97
CA PHE A 157 -12.90 17.87 17.84
C PHE A 157 -13.29 16.63 18.66
N ARG A 158 -12.39 15.65 18.81
CA ARG A 158 -12.60 14.43 19.62
C ARG A 158 -11.47 14.19 20.59
#